data_AF-A0A2G6JW96-F1
#
_entry.id   AF-A0A2G6JW96-F1
#
_cell.length_a   1.000
_cell.length_b   1.000
_cell.length_c   1.000
_cell.angle_alpha   90.00
_cell.angle_beta   90.00
_cell.angle_gamma   90.00
#
_symmetry.space_group_name_H-M   'P 1'
#
loop_
_entity.id
_entity.type
_entity.pdbx_description
1 polymer ?
#
loop_
_entity_poly.entity_id
_entity_poly.type
_entity_poly.pdbx_seq_one_letter_code
_entity_poly.pdbx_strand_id
1 'polypeptide(L)'
;MSTASEQLEPSIAKAAGTRRWHRRILVTRVLGVLIAGIVGGIAGLTVAPPSTAHVGPITMRVSAAVDLSGGSVLQLPPFGQVEFDSHAGPLRLNASVQSIDAAGAEELLDSAGQLEELAAEATSQLRVAVIRALASAAACAAGGAALAGWAVFRRPRRVVQSVAVALVPIVTAAGIGSQTLNEQALRQPEFTGLLERAPYLATQGIGLADRLESYRSGVADMVSAVTAVYTATEGLDGTQLAANPDVVTVLHVSDIHLNPQGFDLVGRLLDNFGVDAVVDTGDVTTWGTDVESTTLSRISAIDVPYVFVRGNHDSMRTQKAVAAQSGAVVLDGSTAEVAGIRFAGIGDPTFTPAGGNPALMSSVEVAGAASQRLADVIEASAEDGKPVDVALIHNAAQPYPLFGQVPLVLSGHFHKRSRVLDDATGTRVMTEGSTGGAGVTVGALRSLMEDRPEPLQATLLYFLPDERDGGYRLSAFDEVSVGGLGLNSVVVRRSTVEPTEVHPAPEEVMTELAPPPNPWVSPPVAESPSGGASAATSSGTASVTP
;
A
#
# COMPACT_ATOMS: atom_id res chain seq x y z
N MET A 1 -54.52 67.39 70.05
CA MET A 1 -55.08 66.09 69.67
C MET A 1 -54.62 65.79 68.25
N SER A 2 -53.67 64.87 68.14
CA SER A 2 -53.02 64.42 66.91
C SER A 2 -53.72 63.15 66.46
N THR A 3 -54.08 63.06 65.18
CA THR A 3 -54.03 61.82 64.40
C THR A 3 -53.98 62.17 62.92
N ALA A 4 -52.76 62.18 62.41
CA ALA A 4 -52.43 62.18 61.00
C ALA A 4 -52.53 60.75 60.43
N SER A 5 -52.90 60.69 59.15
CA SER A 5 -52.37 59.80 58.11
C SER A 5 -52.02 58.35 58.48
N GLU A 6 -52.81 57.40 57.99
CA GLU A 6 -52.30 56.22 57.26
C GLU A 6 -53.48 55.33 56.86
N GLN A 7 -53.81 55.29 55.57
CA GLN A 7 -54.51 54.16 54.97
C GLN A 7 -54.49 54.29 53.46
N LEU A 8 -53.42 53.79 52.83
CA LEU A 8 -53.35 53.41 51.41
C LEU A 8 -52.00 52.73 51.20
N GLU A 9 -51.88 51.42 51.48
CA GLU A 9 -50.94 50.47 50.84
C GLU A 9 -51.07 49.05 51.46
N PRO A 10 -52.01 48.18 51.00
CA PRO A 10 -51.75 46.74 51.08
C PRO A 10 -52.05 45.95 49.79
N SER A 11 -52.53 46.57 48.71
CA SER A 11 -52.95 45.83 47.50
C SER A 11 -51.80 45.46 46.55
N ILE A 12 -50.67 46.17 46.58
CA ILE A 12 -49.56 45.97 45.63
C ILE A 12 -48.70 44.74 46.00
N ALA A 13 -48.54 44.43 47.29
CA ALA A 13 -47.71 43.31 47.76
C ALA A 13 -48.29 41.91 47.45
N LYS A 14 -49.62 41.74 47.49
CA LYS A 14 -50.29 40.45 47.20
C LYS A 14 -50.30 40.09 45.70
N ALA A 15 -50.34 41.11 44.83
CA ALA A 15 -50.23 40.92 43.37
C ALA A 15 -48.81 40.52 42.93
N ALA A 16 -47.77 40.96 43.65
CA ALA A 16 -46.39 40.58 43.37
C ALA A 16 -46.07 39.11 43.73
N GLY A 17 -46.64 38.59 44.83
CA GLY A 17 -46.43 37.21 45.29
C GLY A 17 -47.09 36.15 44.38
N THR A 18 -48.30 36.41 43.90
CA THR A 18 -49.04 35.51 42.99
C THR A 18 -48.41 35.46 41.60
N ARG A 19 -47.91 36.60 41.07
CA ARG A 19 -47.12 36.63 39.82
C ARG A 19 -45.82 35.84 39.92
N ARG A 20 -45.09 35.92 41.04
CA ARG A 20 -43.84 35.16 41.25
C ARG A 20 -44.09 33.64 41.32
N TRP A 21 -45.19 33.20 41.91
CA TRP A 21 -45.55 31.78 42.02
C TRP A 21 -46.01 31.17 40.68
N HIS A 22 -46.87 31.88 39.93
CA HIS A 22 -47.27 31.47 38.58
C HIS A 22 -46.08 31.42 37.61
N ARG A 23 -45.16 32.38 37.73
CA ARG A 23 -43.92 32.42 36.93
C ARG A 23 -43.00 31.24 37.25
N ARG A 24 -42.87 30.84 38.52
CA ARG A 24 -42.11 29.64 38.93
C ARG A 24 -42.71 28.34 38.37
N ILE A 25 -44.03 28.17 38.40
CA ILE A 25 -44.71 26.99 37.85
C ILE A 25 -44.60 26.93 36.32
N LEU A 26 -44.65 28.09 35.65
CA LEU A 26 -44.45 28.16 34.21
C LEU A 26 -43.02 27.77 33.83
N VAL A 27 -42.03 28.30 34.56
CA VAL A 27 -40.60 28.01 34.34
C VAL A 27 -40.30 26.54 34.56
N THR A 28 -40.77 25.90 35.64
CA THR A 28 -40.52 24.46 35.87
C THR A 28 -41.17 23.59 34.81
N ARG A 29 -42.35 23.96 34.31
CA ARG A 29 -43.03 23.24 33.23
C ARG A 29 -42.34 23.39 31.88
N VAL A 30 -41.83 24.58 31.56
CA VAL A 30 -41.05 24.81 30.33
C VAL A 30 -39.71 24.08 30.41
N LEU A 31 -39.02 24.19 31.55
CA LEU A 31 -37.75 23.51 31.78
C LEU A 31 -37.90 21.99 31.71
N GLY A 32 -38.98 21.43 32.26
CA GLY A 32 -39.26 20.01 32.15
C GLY A 32 -39.44 19.55 30.71
N VAL A 33 -40.13 20.33 29.87
CA VAL A 33 -40.33 19.99 28.44
C VAL A 33 -39.01 20.05 27.69
N LEU A 34 -38.17 21.04 27.98
CA LEU A 34 -36.83 21.17 27.41
C LEU A 34 -35.97 19.96 27.77
N ILE A 35 -35.89 19.62 29.06
CA ILE A 35 -35.10 18.48 29.53
C ILE A 35 -35.62 17.17 28.92
N ALA A 36 -36.93 16.93 28.93
CA ALA A 36 -37.49 15.71 28.35
C ALA A 36 -37.24 15.60 26.83
N GLY A 37 -37.34 16.72 26.12
CA GLY A 37 -37.06 16.78 24.68
C GLY A 37 -35.59 16.55 24.36
N ILE A 38 -34.67 17.20 25.07
CA ILE A 38 -33.23 17.05 24.87
C ILE A 38 -32.77 15.62 25.24
N VAL A 39 -33.12 15.15 26.43
CA VAL A 39 -32.71 13.81 26.90
C VAL A 39 -33.31 12.71 26.04
N GLY A 40 -34.60 12.82 25.72
CA GLY A 40 -35.27 11.86 24.83
C GLY A 40 -34.72 11.91 23.40
N GLY A 41 -34.42 13.10 22.89
CA GLY A 41 -33.82 13.29 21.57
C GLY A 41 -32.42 12.68 21.47
N ILE A 42 -31.54 12.94 22.44
CA ILE A 42 -30.19 12.37 22.49
C ILE A 42 -30.26 10.84 22.61
N ALA A 43 -31.11 10.30 23.48
CA ALA A 43 -31.31 8.85 23.60
C ALA A 43 -31.84 8.24 22.30
N GLY A 44 -32.71 8.95 21.58
CA GLY A 44 -33.17 8.55 20.26
C GLY A 44 -32.03 8.49 19.24
N LEU A 45 -31.17 9.52 19.18
CA LEU A 45 -30.03 9.59 18.27
C LEU A 45 -29.04 8.43 18.47
N THR A 46 -28.82 7.99 19.72
CA THR A 46 -27.90 6.86 19.99
C THR A 46 -28.38 5.51 19.42
N VAL A 47 -29.67 5.39 19.12
CA VAL A 47 -30.28 4.15 18.58
C VAL A 47 -30.53 4.28 17.07
N ALA A 48 -30.23 5.44 16.47
CA ALA A 48 -30.45 5.67 15.05
C ALA A 48 -29.62 4.68 14.22
N PRO A 49 -30.25 3.82 13.41
CA PRO A 49 -29.51 2.90 12.57
C PRO A 49 -28.71 3.68 11.52
N PRO A 50 -27.47 3.27 11.25
CA PRO A 50 -26.71 3.84 10.15
C PRO A 50 -27.34 3.42 8.82
N SER A 51 -27.20 4.27 7.81
CA SER A 51 -27.62 3.95 6.44
C SER A 51 -26.49 3.26 5.67
N THR A 52 -26.85 2.45 4.68
CA THR A 52 -25.88 1.82 3.77
C THR A 52 -25.92 2.49 2.39
N ALA A 53 -24.76 2.64 1.77
CA ALA A 53 -24.56 3.12 0.41
C ALA A 53 -23.71 2.10 -0.36
N HIS A 54 -24.04 1.84 -1.62
CA HIS A 54 -23.30 0.91 -2.49
C HIS A 54 -22.65 1.67 -3.63
N VAL A 55 -21.43 2.15 -3.40
CA VAL A 55 -20.69 2.92 -4.40
C VAL A 55 -19.81 1.95 -5.19
N GLY A 56 -20.36 1.42 -6.28
CA GLY A 56 -19.72 0.36 -7.07
C GLY A 56 -19.38 -0.86 -6.19
N PRO A 57 -18.11 -1.27 -6.09
CA PRO A 57 -17.69 -2.42 -5.29
C PRO A 57 -17.62 -2.09 -3.80
N ILE A 58 -17.75 -0.82 -3.41
CA ILE A 58 -17.56 -0.38 -2.04
C ILE A 58 -18.91 -0.31 -1.34
N THR A 59 -19.04 -1.07 -0.25
CA THR A 59 -20.16 -0.92 0.67
C THR A 59 -19.76 0.00 1.82
N MET A 60 -20.47 1.12 1.93
CA MET A 60 -20.22 2.15 2.93
C MET A 60 -21.37 2.23 3.92
N ARG A 61 -21.04 2.49 5.18
CA ARG A 61 -21.98 2.78 6.24
C ARG A 61 -21.91 4.27 6.58
N VAL A 62 -23.03 4.98 6.44
CA VAL A 62 -23.13 6.42 6.69
C VAL A 62 -24.02 6.70 7.89
N SER A 63 -23.51 7.49 8.81
CA SER A 63 -24.19 7.93 10.03
C SER A 63 -23.97 9.42 10.30
N ALA A 64 -24.82 10.02 11.12
CA ALA A 64 -24.69 11.41 11.53
C ALA A 64 -24.54 11.46 13.06
N ALA A 65 -23.59 12.25 13.53
CA ALA A 65 -23.32 12.45 14.95
C ALA A 65 -23.33 13.94 15.29
N VAL A 66 -23.59 14.26 16.56
CA VAL A 66 -23.52 15.63 17.05
C VAL A 66 -22.05 15.99 17.27
N ASP A 67 -21.59 17.05 16.62
CA ASP A 67 -20.22 17.55 16.73
C ASP A 67 -20.21 19.05 16.49
N LEU A 68 -19.64 19.84 17.40
CA LEU A 68 -19.69 21.31 17.32
C LEU A 68 -18.84 21.89 16.18
N SER A 69 -17.81 21.18 15.73
CA SER A 69 -16.94 21.59 14.61
C SER A 69 -17.60 21.27 13.26
N GLY A 70 -18.33 20.15 13.19
CA GLY A 70 -18.98 19.67 12.00
C GLY A 70 -18.11 18.73 11.17
N GLY A 71 -18.11 18.93 9.85
CA GLY A 71 -17.26 18.20 8.91
C GLY A 71 -17.77 16.81 8.51
N SER A 72 -16.95 16.10 7.75
CA SER A 72 -17.20 14.73 7.32
C SER A 72 -15.96 13.87 7.52
N VAL A 73 -16.13 12.68 8.07
CA VAL A 73 -15.05 11.74 8.32
C VAL A 73 -15.33 10.45 7.57
N LEU A 74 -14.39 10.04 6.73
CA LEU A 74 -14.40 8.76 6.04
C LEU A 74 -13.39 7.82 6.70
N GLN A 75 -13.88 6.80 7.37
CA GLN A 75 -13.07 5.75 7.98
C GLN A 75 -12.80 4.66 6.97
N LEU A 76 -11.52 4.28 6.86
CA LEU A 76 -11.03 3.21 6.01
C LEU A 76 -10.30 2.18 6.90
N PRO A 77 -11.01 1.39 7.72
CA PRO A 77 -10.35 0.39 8.57
C PRO A 77 -9.64 -0.67 7.72
N PRO A 78 -8.42 -1.12 8.09
CA PRO A 78 -7.58 -0.70 9.21
C PRO A 78 -6.63 0.48 8.90
N PHE A 79 -6.70 1.07 7.72
CA PHE A 79 -5.74 2.02 7.15
C PHE A 79 -5.79 3.42 7.78
N GLY A 80 -6.90 3.82 8.38
CA GLY A 80 -7.02 5.11 9.06
C GLY A 80 -8.31 5.82 8.69
N GLN A 81 -8.27 7.16 8.69
CA GLN A 81 -9.42 7.97 8.31
C GLN A 81 -9.00 9.22 7.53
N VAL A 82 -9.97 9.72 6.76
CA VAL A 82 -9.86 10.92 5.94
C VAL A 82 -10.88 11.91 6.46
N GLU A 83 -10.41 13.07 6.91
CA GLU A 83 -11.25 14.14 7.43
C GLU A 83 -11.42 15.23 6.38
N PHE A 84 -12.66 15.71 6.26
CA PHE A 84 -13.04 16.77 5.34
C PHE A 84 -13.73 17.88 6.13
N ASP A 85 -13.21 19.10 6.01
CA ASP A 85 -13.85 20.33 6.48
C ASP A 85 -15.00 20.74 5.54
N SER A 86 -15.93 19.81 5.34
CA SER A 86 -16.99 19.93 4.33
C SER A 86 -18.05 20.94 4.72
N HIS A 87 -18.36 21.11 6.01
CA HIS A 87 -19.38 22.03 6.50
C HIS A 87 -19.19 22.35 7.98
N ALA A 88 -19.74 23.48 8.44
CA ALA A 88 -19.70 23.87 9.84
C ALA A 88 -20.72 23.08 10.70
N GLY A 89 -20.37 22.87 11.97
CA GLY A 89 -21.21 22.18 12.95
C GLY A 89 -22.59 22.81 13.20
N PRO A 90 -23.48 22.16 13.99
CA PRO A 90 -23.14 21.18 15.03
C PRO A 90 -23.39 19.70 14.64
N LEU A 91 -23.20 19.33 13.36
CA LEU A 91 -23.42 17.98 12.88
C LEU A 91 -22.18 17.48 12.12
N ARG A 92 -21.74 16.26 12.40
CA ARG A 92 -20.68 15.57 11.65
C ARG A 92 -21.26 14.37 10.92
N LEU A 93 -20.82 14.16 9.68
CA LEU A 93 -21.14 12.98 8.89
C LEU A 93 -20.01 11.96 9.01
N ASN A 94 -20.32 10.73 9.40
CA ASN A 94 -19.35 9.65 9.48
C ASN A 94 -19.69 8.60 8.43
N ALA A 95 -18.78 8.38 7.50
CA ALA A 95 -18.81 7.28 6.54
C ALA A 95 -17.74 6.26 6.92
N SER A 96 -18.04 4.96 6.85
CA SER A 96 -17.08 3.89 7.12
C SER A 96 -17.19 2.82 6.05
N VAL A 97 -16.07 2.45 5.44
CA VAL A 97 -16.02 1.35 4.45
C VAL A 97 -16.11 0.02 5.19
N GLN A 98 -17.08 -0.81 4.80
CA GLN A 98 -17.35 -2.11 5.42
C GLN A 98 -16.69 -3.26 4.66
N SER A 99 -16.81 -3.22 3.34
CA SER A 99 -16.33 -4.26 2.44
C SER A 99 -16.10 -3.68 1.06
N ILE A 100 -15.13 -4.28 0.35
CA ILE A 100 -14.83 -3.99 -1.04
C ILE A 100 -15.02 -5.30 -1.80
N ASP A 101 -15.87 -5.28 -2.82
CA ASP A 101 -16.06 -6.40 -3.74
C ASP A 101 -14.92 -6.43 -4.76
N ALA A 102 -13.99 -7.37 -4.59
CA ALA A 102 -12.80 -7.46 -5.41
C ALA A 102 -13.12 -7.68 -6.90
N ALA A 103 -14.15 -8.47 -7.21
CA ALA A 103 -14.53 -8.76 -8.60
C ALA A 103 -15.08 -7.51 -9.31
N GLY A 104 -15.92 -6.73 -8.63
CA GLY A 104 -16.44 -5.47 -9.17
C GLY A 104 -15.37 -4.38 -9.26
N ALA A 105 -14.34 -4.40 -8.41
CA ALA A 105 -13.22 -3.46 -8.47
C ALA A 105 -12.34 -3.72 -9.71
N GLU A 106 -12.08 -4.98 -10.05
CA GLU A 106 -11.33 -5.35 -11.26
C GLU A 106 -12.05 -4.92 -12.55
N GLU A 107 -13.37 -5.16 -12.64
CA GLU A 107 -14.17 -4.78 -13.82
C GLU A 107 -14.17 -3.27 -14.09
N LEU A 108 -14.18 -2.47 -13.03
CA LEU A 108 -14.10 -1.01 -13.10
C LEU A 108 -12.72 -0.49 -13.48
N LEU A 109 -11.66 -1.19 -13.06
CA LEU A 109 -10.28 -0.84 -13.42
C LEU A 109 -9.99 -1.14 -14.90
N ASP A 110 -10.71 -2.08 -15.51
CA ASP A 110 -10.51 -2.45 -16.92
C ASP A 110 -11.22 -1.52 -17.92
N SER A 111 -12.00 -0.51 -17.48
CA SER A 111 -12.73 0.37 -18.41
C SER A 111 -12.91 1.83 -17.96
N ALA A 112 -12.28 2.75 -18.69
CA ALA A 112 -12.34 4.19 -18.41
C ALA A 112 -13.75 4.79 -18.46
N GLY A 113 -14.64 4.26 -19.31
CA GLY A 113 -16.02 4.73 -19.41
C GLY A 113 -16.89 4.39 -18.20
N GLN A 114 -16.63 3.26 -17.53
CA GLN A 114 -17.36 2.87 -16.32
C GLN A 114 -16.95 3.73 -15.12
N LEU A 115 -15.74 4.31 -15.11
CA LEU A 115 -15.29 5.21 -14.05
C LEU A 115 -16.08 6.54 -14.03
N GLU A 116 -16.40 7.11 -15.20
CA GLU A 116 -17.23 8.32 -15.27
C GLU A 116 -18.68 8.06 -14.83
N GLU A 117 -19.26 6.93 -15.25
CA GLU A 117 -20.60 6.51 -14.84
C GLU A 117 -20.65 6.20 -13.34
N LEU A 118 -19.62 5.54 -12.81
CA LEU A 118 -19.46 5.29 -11.39
C LEU A 118 -19.33 6.59 -10.59
N ALA A 119 -18.60 7.59 -11.07
CA ALA A 119 -18.47 8.88 -10.38
C ALA A 119 -19.82 9.61 -10.24
N ALA A 120 -20.65 9.56 -11.28
CA ALA A 120 -21.99 10.11 -11.26
C ALA A 120 -22.91 9.32 -10.30
N GLU A 121 -22.86 7.99 -10.36
CA GLU A 121 -23.66 7.12 -9.50
C GLU A 121 -23.24 7.18 -8.03
N ALA A 122 -21.94 7.27 -7.76
CA ALA A 122 -21.38 7.47 -6.42
C ALA A 122 -21.97 8.70 -5.74
N THR A 123 -22.02 9.81 -6.47
CA THR A 123 -22.54 11.09 -5.98
C THR A 123 -24.04 10.98 -5.66
N SER A 124 -24.80 10.32 -6.53
CA SER A 124 -26.25 10.13 -6.37
C SER A 124 -26.56 9.24 -5.15
N GLN A 125 -25.87 8.11 -5.03
CA GLN A 125 -26.07 7.13 -3.96
C GLN A 125 -25.63 7.66 -2.61
N LEU A 126 -24.49 8.35 -2.55
CA LEU A 126 -24.01 8.93 -1.31
C LEU A 126 -24.97 10.01 -0.80
N ARG A 127 -25.51 10.85 -1.69
CA ARG A 127 -26.54 11.83 -1.34
C ARG A 127 -27.79 11.18 -0.76
N VAL A 128 -28.27 10.10 -1.38
CA VAL A 128 -29.43 9.35 -0.88
C VAL A 128 -29.14 8.73 0.49
N ALA A 129 -27.95 8.15 0.69
CA ALA A 129 -27.54 7.57 1.96
C ALA A 129 -27.47 8.63 3.07
N VAL A 130 -26.84 9.79 2.82
CA VAL A 130 -26.79 10.91 3.77
C VAL A 130 -28.20 11.36 4.15
N ILE A 131 -29.09 11.56 3.17
CA ILE A 131 -30.48 11.96 3.45
C ILE A 131 -31.21 10.90 4.29
N ARG A 132 -31.03 9.61 3.98
CA ARG A 132 -31.60 8.51 4.78
C ARG A 132 -31.03 8.48 6.20
N ALA A 133 -29.74 8.68 6.38
CA ALA A 133 -29.10 8.75 7.69
C ALA A 133 -29.68 9.90 8.54
N LEU A 134 -29.82 11.08 7.94
CA LEU A 134 -30.41 12.25 8.61
C LEU A 134 -31.89 12.05 8.94
N ALA A 135 -32.66 11.47 8.02
CA ALA A 135 -34.07 11.17 8.24
C ALA A 135 -34.27 10.11 9.34
N SER A 136 -33.45 9.05 9.32
CA SER A 136 -33.39 8.02 10.36
C SER A 136 -33.08 8.63 11.72
N ALA A 137 -32.01 9.45 11.81
CA ALA A 137 -31.62 10.15 13.02
C ALA A 137 -32.73 11.07 13.55
N ALA A 138 -33.36 11.86 12.68
CA ALA A 138 -34.47 12.73 13.07
C ALA A 138 -35.70 11.94 13.55
N ALA A 139 -36.03 10.82 12.91
CA ALA A 139 -37.14 9.96 13.30
C ALA A 139 -36.91 9.30 14.67
N CYS A 140 -35.70 8.78 14.90
CA CYS A 140 -35.32 8.19 16.19
C CYS A 140 -35.28 9.25 17.31
N ALA A 141 -34.74 10.44 17.05
CA ALA A 141 -34.75 11.56 17.99
C ALA A 141 -36.19 11.99 18.34
N ALA A 142 -37.07 12.11 17.35
CA ALA A 142 -38.48 12.41 17.57
C ALA A 142 -39.18 11.31 18.39
N GLY A 143 -38.92 10.04 18.10
CA GLY A 143 -39.44 8.90 18.85
C GLY A 143 -38.99 8.90 20.31
N GLY A 144 -37.70 9.08 20.56
CA GLY A 144 -37.14 9.17 21.91
C GLY A 144 -37.68 10.36 22.70
N ALA A 145 -37.79 11.53 22.08
CA ALA A 145 -38.40 12.72 22.68
C ALA A 145 -39.90 12.54 22.96
N ALA A 146 -40.62 11.83 22.09
CA ALA A 146 -42.03 11.53 22.28
C ALA A 146 -42.25 10.58 23.48
N LEU A 147 -41.44 9.52 23.58
CA LEU A 147 -41.48 8.56 24.68
C LEU A 147 -41.15 9.24 26.03
N ALA A 148 -40.07 10.04 26.07
CA ALA A 148 -39.70 10.80 27.26
C ALA A 148 -40.78 11.81 27.66
N GLY A 149 -41.29 12.58 26.70
CA GLY A 149 -42.38 13.53 26.93
C GLY A 149 -43.66 12.86 27.43
N TRP A 150 -43.99 11.67 26.92
CA TRP A 150 -45.15 10.91 27.36
C TRP A 150 -44.95 10.36 28.77
N ALA A 151 -43.78 9.78 29.06
CA ALA A 151 -43.45 9.22 30.37
C ALA A 151 -43.53 10.27 31.50
N VAL A 152 -43.04 11.49 31.24
CA VAL A 152 -43.00 12.57 32.24
C VAL A 152 -44.34 13.30 32.37
N PHE A 153 -44.98 13.67 31.26
CA PHE A 153 -46.12 14.58 31.30
C PHE A 153 -47.48 13.95 31.05
N ARG A 154 -47.53 12.76 30.40
CA ARG A 154 -48.76 12.06 29.99
C ARG A 154 -49.80 12.97 29.31
N ARG A 155 -49.35 13.99 28.57
CA ARG A 155 -50.19 14.99 27.90
C ARG A 155 -49.74 15.18 26.45
N PRO A 156 -50.63 15.05 25.44
CA PRO A 156 -50.23 15.08 24.03
C PRO A 156 -49.59 16.42 23.62
N ARG A 157 -50.10 17.55 24.14
CA ARG A 157 -49.50 18.87 23.88
C ARG A 157 -48.05 18.97 24.37
N ARG A 158 -47.70 18.29 25.46
CA ARG A 158 -46.33 18.31 26.02
C ARG A 158 -45.40 17.38 25.23
N VAL A 159 -45.91 16.26 24.75
CA VAL A 159 -45.20 15.38 23.82
C VAL A 159 -44.81 16.12 22.54
N VAL A 160 -45.76 16.79 21.89
CA VAL A 160 -45.49 17.58 20.68
C VAL A 160 -44.43 18.65 20.93
N GLN A 161 -44.49 19.33 22.08
CA GLN A 161 -43.45 20.31 22.45
C GLN A 161 -42.08 19.65 22.66
N SER A 162 -41.99 18.50 23.31
CA SER A 162 -40.72 17.76 23.49
C SER A 162 -40.15 17.28 22.15
N VAL A 163 -40.99 16.81 21.23
CA VAL A 163 -40.59 16.45 19.86
C VAL A 163 -40.07 17.68 19.11
N ALA A 164 -40.76 18.82 19.19
CA ALA A 164 -40.32 20.07 18.57
C ALA A 164 -38.96 20.52 19.13
N VAL A 165 -38.74 20.39 20.44
CA VAL A 165 -37.44 20.68 21.08
C VAL A 165 -36.32 19.80 20.53
N ALA A 166 -36.60 18.54 20.19
CA ALA A 166 -35.59 17.64 19.62
C ALA A 166 -35.35 17.90 18.12
N LEU A 167 -36.39 18.21 17.34
CA LEU A 167 -36.30 18.36 15.88
C LEU A 167 -35.75 19.71 15.42
N VAL A 168 -36.11 20.82 16.09
CA VAL A 168 -35.67 22.16 15.68
C VAL A 168 -34.15 22.27 15.58
N PRO A 169 -33.35 21.80 16.56
CA PRO A 169 -31.89 21.82 16.45
C PRO A 169 -31.36 20.98 15.28
N ILE A 170 -31.94 19.80 15.02
CA ILE A 170 -31.50 18.91 13.93
C ILE A 170 -31.73 19.56 12.57
N VAL A 171 -32.92 20.13 12.35
CA VAL A 171 -33.24 20.84 11.10
C VAL A 171 -32.35 22.08 10.94
N THR A 172 -32.10 22.81 12.03
CA THR A 172 -31.20 23.98 12.02
C THR A 172 -29.78 23.57 11.68
N ALA A 173 -29.27 22.48 12.27
CA ALA A 173 -27.93 21.97 12.01
C ALA A 173 -27.77 21.49 10.56
N ALA A 174 -28.74 20.76 10.02
CA ALA A 174 -28.76 20.37 8.62
C ALA A 174 -28.80 21.59 7.69
N GLY A 175 -29.55 22.63 8.06
CA GLY A 175 -29.59 23.91 7.34
C GLY A 175 -28.25 24.62 7.31
N ILE A 176 -27.58 24.75 8.46
CA ILE A 176 -26.23 25.32 8.57
C ILE A 176 -25.25 24.52 7.71
N GLY A 177 -25.28 23.19 7.83
CA GLY A 177 -24.42 22.31 7.04
C GLY A 177 -24.60 22.49 5.54
N SER A 178 -25.84 22.62 5.08
CA SER A 178 -26.15 22.84 3.66
C SER A 178 -25.68 24.20 3.12
N GLN A 179 -25.68 25.24 3.97
CA GLN A 179 -25.26 26.59 3.57
C GLN A 179 -23.75 26.80 3.67
N THR A 180 -23.08 26.04 4.54
CA THR A 180 -21.63 26.13 4.78
C THR A 180 -20.84 25.08 4.01
N LEU A 181 -21.47 24.40 3.05
CA LEU A 181 -20.84 23.36 2.26
C LEU A 181 -19.66 23.93 1.46
N ASN A 182 -18.46 23.43 1.73
CA ASN A 182 -17.23 23.81 1.08
C ASN A 182 -16.76 22.73 0.11
N GLU A 183 -17.06 22.93 -1.18
CA GLU A 183 -16.63 22.01 -2.24
C GLU A 183 -15.12 21.98 -2.48
N GLN A 184 -14.39 23.03 -2.08
CA GLN A 184 -12.93 23.07 -2.20
C GLN A 184 -12.26 22.21 -1.13
N ALA A 185 -12.79 22.20 0.10
CA ALA A 185 -12.27 21.35 1.18
C ALA A 185 -12.42 19.85 0.88
N LEU A 186 -13.37 19.46 0.03
CA LEU A 186 -13.49 18.08 -0.45
C LEU A 186 -12.29 17.63 -1.32
N ARG A 187 -11.52 18.58 -1.86
CA ARG A 187 -10.32 18.32 -2.67
C ARG A 187 -9.03 18.37 -1.87
N GLN A 188 -9.09 18.82 -0.62
CA GLN A 188 -7.95 18.94 0.30
C GLN A 188 -8.26 18.23 1.63
N PRO A 189 -8.42 16.89 1.61
CA PRO A 189 -8.65 16.14 2.84
C PRO A 189 -7.43 16.16 3.77
N GLU A 190 -7.71 16.10 5.07
CA GLU A 190 -6.70 15.80 6.09
C GLU A 190 -6.67 14.29 6.33
N PHE A 191 -5.51 13.68 6.12
CA PHE A 191 -5.32 12.24 6.31
C PHE A 191 -4.72 11.98 7.69
N THR A 192 -5.30 11.03 8.43
CA THR A 192 -4.78 10.64 9.74
C THR A 192 -4.58 9.13 9.83
N GLY A 193 -3.66 8.72 10.71
CA GLY A 193 -3.26 7.32 10.82
C GLY A 193 -2.29 6.92 9.70
N LEU A 194 -2.42 5.72 9.15
CA LEU A 194 -1.47 5.22 8.14
C LEU A 194 -1.58 5.97 6.81
N LEU A 195 -2.71 6.63 6.59
CA LEU A 195 -2.96 7.47 5.41
C LEU A 195 -2.25 8.83 5.47
N GLU A 196 -1.80 9.30 6.64
CA GLU A 196 -1.00 10.53 6.76
C GLU A 196 0.31 10.44 5.95
N ARG A 197 0.81 9.20 5.76
CA ARG A 197 2.01 8.89 4.96
C ARG A 197 1.69 8.55 3.50
N ALA A 198 0.41 8.49 3.12
CA ALA A 198 -0.08 8.15 1.78
C ALA A 198 -0.33 9.32 0.79
N PRO A 199 -0.03 10.63 1.05
CA PRO A 199 -0.28 11.69 0.06
C PRO A 199 0.36 11.45 -1.32
N TYR A 200 1.40 10.60 -1.38
CA TYR A 200 2.04 10.20 -2.63
C TYR A 200 1.13 9.41 -3.59
N LEU A 201 0.05 8.78 -3.10
CA LEU A 201 -0.77 7.83 -3.87
C LEU A 201 -1.94 8.47 -4.64
N ALA A 202 -2.33 9.70 -4.30
CA ALA A 202 -3.45 10.40 -4.93
C ALA A 202 -3.02 11.38 -6.04
N THR A 203 -1.79 11.25 -6.55
CA THR A 203 -1.13 12.21 -7.44
C THR A 203 -1.52 12.10 -8.92
N GLN A 204 -2.61 11.41 -9.27
CA GLN A 204 -3.13 11.46 -10.64
C GLN A 204 -4.05 12.66 -10.92
N GLY A 205 -4.24 13.60 -9.97
CA GLY A 205 -5.26 14.65 -10.11
C GLY A 205 -4.93 16.10 -9.73
N ILE A 206 -3.77 16.46 -9.14
CA ILE A 206 -3.63 17.81 -8.53
C ILE A 206 -2.35 18.55 -8.93
N GLY A 207 -2.52 19.82 -9.33
CA GLY A 207 -1.61 20.97 -9.10
C GLY A 207 -0.24 21.02 -9.79
N LEU A 208 -0.03 22.05 -10.63
CA LEU A 208 1.29 22.43 -11.18
C LEU A 208 2.32 22.83 -10.09
N ALA A 209 1.86 23.18 -8.88
CA ALA A 209 2.70 23.62 -7.77
C ALA A 209 3.42 22.46 -7.05
N ASP A 210 2.75 21.32 -6.85
CA ASP A 210 3.37 20.12 -6.25
C ASP A 210 4.40 19.50 -7.19
N ARG A 211 4.16 19.60 -8.52
CA ARG A 211 5.16 19.22 -9.54
C ARG A 211 6.47 20.00 -9.40
N LEU A 212 6.42 21.25 -8.95
CA LEU A 212 7.60 22.09 -8.76
C LEU A 212 8.36 21.75 -7.47
N GLU A 213 7.68 21.31 -6.42
CA GLU A 213 8.31 20.91 -5.15
C GLU A 213 8.93 19.51 -5.25
N SER A 214 8.23 18.54 -5.87
CA SER A 214 8.80 17.23 -6.20
C SER A 214 9.94 17.33 -7.21
N TYR A 215 9.88 18.27 -8.16
CA TYR A 215 10.99 18.56 -9.07
C TYR A 215 12.19 19.18 -8.34
N ARG A 216 11.96 20.05 -7.34
CA ARG A 216 13.05 20.66 -6.53
C ARG A 216 13.71 19.67 -5.59
N SER A 217 12.94 18.83 -4.90
CA SER A 217 13.49 17.72 -4.10
C SER A 217 14.25 16.76 -5.00
N GLY A 218 13.61 16.34 -6.11
CA GLY A 218 14.22 15.47 -7.11
C GLY A 218 15.53 16.01 -7.67
N VAL A 219 15.69 17.33 -7.85
CA VAL A 219 16.92 17.97 -8.34
C VAL A 219 18.01 18.08 -7.25
N ALA A 220 17.66 18.31 -5.99
CA ALA A 220 18.63 18.34 -4.89
C ALA A 220 19.17 16.93 -4.60
N ASP A 221 18.26 15.95 -4.59
CA ASP A 221 18.58 14.55 -4.37
C ASP A 221 19.32 13.93 -5.57
N MET A 222 19.03 14.42 -6.78
CA MET A 222 19.76 14.18 -8.04
C MET A 222 21.21 14.63 -7.99
N VAL A 223 21.48 15.85 -7.53
CA VAL A 223 22.85 16.36 -7.44
C VAL A 223 23.61 15.60 -6.35
N SER A 224 22.95 15.26 -5.24
CA SER A 224 23.54 14.47 -4.16
C SER A 224 23.86 13.04 -4.60
N ALA A 225 22.94 12.37 -5.32
CA ALA A 225 23.14 11.03 -5.85
C ALA A 225 24.21 10.99 -6.94
N VAL A 226 24.20 11.94 -7.89
CA VAL A 226 25.23 12.05 -8.93
C VAL A 226 26.60 12.33 -8.31
N THR A 227 26.69 13.24 -7.33
CA THR A 227 27.95 13.51 -6.62
C THR A 227 28.41 12.28 -5.82
N ALA A 228 27.51 11.57 -5.16
CA ALA A 228 27.85 10.39 -4.36
C ALA A 228 28.29 9.20 -5.21
N VAL A 229 27.62 8.97 -6.35
CA VAL A 229 28.00 7.94 -7.31
C VAL A 229 29.34 8.27 -7.95
N TYR A 230 29.51 9.51 -8.45
CA TYR A 230 30.75 9.97 -9.08
C TYR A 230 31.94 9.90 -8.09
N THR A 231 31.74 10.32 -6.84
CA THR A 231 32.76 10.23 -5.78
C THR A 231 33.05 8.79 -5.38
N ALA A 232 32.05 7.90 -5.36
CA ALA A 232 32.26 6.48 -5.09
C ALA A 232 33.03 5.77 -6.21
N THR A 233 32.88 6.23 -7.45
CA THR A 233 33.59 5.67 -8.63
C THR A 233 34.98 6.27 -8.84
N GLU A 234 35.30 7.47 -8.34
CA GLU A 234 36.64 8.08 -8.49
C GLU A 234 37.76 7.28 -7.81
N GLY A 235 37.44 6.39 -6.88
CA GLY A 235 38.41 5.52 -6.18
C GLY A 235 38.43 4.05 -6.64
N LEU A 236 37.56 3.68 -7.59
CA LEU A 236 37.47 2.32 -8.13
C LEU A 236 38.02 2.34 -9.56
N ASP A 237 38.81 1.34 -9.97
CA ASP A 237 39.37 1.20 -11.33
C ASP A 237 38.29 1.03 -12.45
N GLY A 238 37.05 1.44 -12.19
CA GLY A 238 35.89 1.26 -13.04
C GLY A 238 35.71 2.22 -14.18
N THR A 239 36.27 3.41 -14.07
CA THR A 239 36.39 4.29 -15.23
C THR A 239 37.31 3.69 -16.29
N GLN A 240 38.23 2.77 -15.94
CA GLN A 240 39.08 2.08 -16.92
C GLN A 240 38.38 0.88 -17.57
N LEU A 241 37.53 0.13 -16.85
CA LEU A 241 36.75 -0.97 -17.44
C LEU A 241 35.62 -0.44 -18.35
N ALA A 242 34.83 0.52 -17.89
CA ALA A 242 33.75 1.11 -18.70
C ALA A 242 34.27 1.93 -19.89
N ALA A 243 35.54 2.38 -19.85
CA ALA A 243 36.19 3.03 -20.99
C ALA A 243 36.86 2.05 -21.97
N ASN A 244 36.88 0.74 -21.68
CA ASN A 244 37.33 -0.25 -22.62
C ASN A 244 36.24 -0.44 -23.70
N PRO A 245 36.53 -0.20 -24.99
CA PRO A 245 35.54 -0.32 -26.06
C PRO A 245 34.95 -1.72 -26.21
N ASP A 246 35.58 -2.74 -25.63
CA ASP A 246 35.12 -4.13 -25.69
C ASP A 246 34.19 -4.51 -24.53
N VAL A 247 33.96 -3.63 -23.55
CA VAL A 247 33.06 -3.90 -22.42
C VAL A 247 31.62 -3.53 -22.78
N VAL A 248 30.71 -4.48 -22.59
CA VAL A 248 29.26 -4.25 -22.70
C VAL A 248 28.68 -4.07 -21.30
N THR A 249 28.03 -2.93 -21.05
CA THR A 249 27.44 -2.58 -19.76
C THR A 249 25.93 -2.80 -19.78
N VAL A 250 25.43 -3.70 -18.94
CA VAL A 250 24.00 -4.01 -18.83
C VAL A 250 23.46 -3.55 -17.47
N LEU A 251 22.36 -2.81 -17.47
CA LEU A 251 21.66 -2.43 -16.24
C LEU A 251 20.60 -3.48 -15.90
N HIS A 252 20.78 -4.21 -14.81
CA HIS A 252 19.78 -5.12 -14.24
C HIS A 252 18.86 -4.37 -13.27
N VAL A 253 17.57 -4.39 -13.57
CA VAL A 253 16.49 -3.88 -12.74
C VAL A 253 15.41 -4.93 -12.51
N SER A 254 14.63 -4.74 -11.46
CA SER A 254 13.50 -5.61 -11.15
C SER A 254 12.55 -4.93 -10.17
N ASP A 255 11.31 -5.40 -10.12
CA ASP A 255 10.33 -5.05 -9.09
C ASP A 255 10.16 -3.52 -8.97
N ILE A 256 9.93 -2.86 -10.12
CA ILE A 256 9.74 -1.41 -10.23
C ILE A 256 8.39 -0.99 -9.63
N HIS A 257 7.36 -1.83 -9.75
CA HIS A 257 6.01 -1.59 -9.19
C HIS A 257 5.49 -0.17 -9.49
N LEU A 258 5.69 0.28 -10.73
CA LEU A 258 5.29 1.60 -11.25
C LEU A 258 5.84 2.80 -10.47
N ASN A 259 6.86 2.63 -9.63
CA ASN A 259 7.43 3.74 -8.87
C ASN A 259 8.18 4.69 -9.83
N PRO A 260 7.75 5.97 -9.96
CA PRO A 260 8.44 6.94 -10.81
C PRO A 260 9.91 7.13 -10.43
N GLN A 261 10.25 7.03 -9.14
CA GLN A 261 11.63 7.16 -8.67
C GLN A 261 12.52 6.02 -9.19
N GLY A 262 11.96 4.83 -9.43
CA GLY A 262 12.68 3.71 -10.04
C GLY A 262 13.06 4.01 -11.49
N PHE A 263 12.12 4.53 -12.29
CA PHE A 263 12.41 4.97 -13.66
C PHE A 263 13.38 6.16 -13.69
N ASP A 264 13.27 7.10 -12.75
CA ASP A 264 14.22 8.20 -12.63
C ASP A 264 15.64 7.70 -12.28
N LEU A 265 15.76 6.65 -11.45
CA LEU A 265 17.04 6.00 -11.17
C LEU A 265 17.61 5.34 -12.43
N VAL A 266 16.79 4.60 -13.19
CA VAL A 266 17.19 3.97 -14.46
C VAL A 266 17.74 5.00 -15.44
N GLY A 267 17.01 6.09 -15.68
CA GLY A 267 17.44 7.17 -16.57
C GLY A 267 18.80 7.76 -16.20
N ARG A 268 19.06 7.94 -14.89
CA ARG A 268 20.35 8.46 -14.42
C ARG A 268 21.49 7.47 -14.61
N LEU A 269 21.24 6.19 -14.38
CA LEU A 269 22.28 5.16 -14.57
C LEU A 269 22.64 5.05 -16.05
N LEU A 270 21.64 5.14 -16.94
CA LEU A 270 21.85 5.23 -18.39
C LEU A 270 22.75 6.41 -18.77
N ASP A 271 22.40 7.63 -18.32
CA ASP A 271 23.12 8.86 -18.67
C ASP A 271 24.59 8.87 -18.21
N ASN A 272 24.89 8.25 -17.06
CA ASN A 272 26.19 8.40 -16.40
C ASN A 272 27.14 7.21 -16.59
N PHE A 273 26.64 6.01 -16.93
CA PHE A 273 27.45 4.80 -16.98
C PHE A 273 27.62 4.19 -18.37
N GLY A 274 27.07 4.82 -19.42
CA GLY A 274 27.19 4.29 -20.78
C GLY A 274 26.60 2.88 -20.89
N VAL A 275 25.42 2.69 -20.30
CA VAL A 275 24.70 1.41 -20.33
C VAL A 275 24.28 1.12 -21.78
N ASP A 276 24.54 -0.08 -22.26
CA ASP A 276 24.24 -0.54 -23.62
C ASP A 276 22.89 -1.25 -23.73
N ALA A 277 22.38 -1.80 -22.63
CA ALA A 277 21.07 -2.43 -22.55
C ALA A 277 20.53 -2.43 -21.11
N VAL A 278 19.20 -2.42 -20.98
CA VAL A 278 18.50 -2.64 -19.71
C VAL A 278 17.91 -4.04 -19.71
N VAL A 279 18.07 -4.77 -18.62
CA VAL A 279 17.44 -6.06 -18.37
C VAL A 279 16.51 -5.91 -17.18
N ASP A 280 15.21 -6.07 -17.42
CA ASP A 280 14.15 -6.03 -16.42
C ASP A 280 13.63 -7.45 -16.16
N THR A 281 13.86 -7.93 -14.93
CA THR A 281 13.41 -9.26 -14.50
C THR A 281 11.98 -9.31 -13.99
N GLY A 282 11.16 -8.28 -14.25
CA GLY A 282 9.71 -8.31 -14.09
C GLY A 282 9.22 -7.54 -12.88
N ASP A 283 7.90 -7.61 -12.66
CA ASP A 283 7.15 -6.81 -11.69
C ASP A 283 7.29 -5.30 -11.95
N VAL A 284 7.11 -4.93 -13.22
CA VAL A 284 7.04 -3.52 -13.63
C VAL A 284 5.70 -2.91 -13.21
N THR A 285 4.63 -3.70 -13.20
CA THR A 285 3.28 -3.34 -12.70
C THR A 285 3.02 -3.89 -11.30
N THR A 286 2.02 -3.34 -10.59
CA THR A 286 1.64 -3.85 -9.27
C THR A 286 0.43 -4.78 -9.35
N TRP A 287 -0.59 -4.47 -10.16
CA TRP A 287 -1.77 -5.32 -10.31
C TRP A 287 -1.95 -5.93 -11.70
N GLY A 288 -1.11 -5.58 -12.66
CA GLY A 288 -1.15 -6.10 -14.03
C GLY A 288 -2.37 -5.64 -14.84
N THR A 289 -2.97 -4.50 -14.47
CA THR A 289 -4.20 -3.96 -15.09
C THR A 289 -3.93 -3.13 -16.36
N ASP A 290 -4.99 -2.87 -17.13
CA ASP A 290 -4.89 -2.06 -18.35
C ASP A 290 -4.57 -0.58 -18.04
N VAL A 291 -5.11 -0.05 -16.94
CA VAL A 291 -4.82 1.34 -16.50
C VAL A 291 -3.34 1.49 -16.16
N GLU A 292 -2.76 0.54 -15.43
CA GLU A 292 -1.34 0.54 -15.11
C GLU A 292 -0.46 0.49 -16.37
N SER A 293 -0.87 -0.31 -17.36
CA SER A 293 -0.14 -0.48 -18.61
C SER A 293 0.04 0.82 -19.41
N THR A 294 -0.81 1.83 -19.21
CA THR A 294 -0.66 3.15 -19.85
C THR A 294 0.62 3.89 -19.43
N THR A 295 1.13 3.59 -18.24
CA THR A 295 2.34 4.23 -17.69
C THR A 295 3.63 3.63 -18.24
N LEU A 296 3.55 2.46 -18.89
CA LEU A 296 4.69 1.77 -19.51
C LEU A 296 5.22 2.48 -20.76
N SER A 297 4.51 3.53 -21.23
CA SER A 297 5.03 4.48 -22.22
C SER A 297 6.38 5.10 -21.83
N ARG A 298 6.74 5.11 -20.54
CA ARG A 298 8.07 5.54 -20.07
C ARG A 298 9.21 4.68 -20.60
N ILE A 299 8.98 3.39 -20.88
CA ILE A 299 9.99 2.51 -21.47
C ILE A 299 10.40 3.00 -22.86
N SER A 300 9.47 3.59 -23.63
CA SER A 300 9.78 4.16 -24.96
C SER A 300 10.77 5.33 -24.92
N ALA A 301 10.98 5.94 -23.75
CA ALA A 301 11.96 7.01 -23.55
C ALA A 301 13.36 6.49 -23.16
N ILE A 302 13.54 5.17 -23.03
CA ILE A 302 14.84 4.54 -22.81
C ILE A 302 15.48 4.32 -24.18
N ASP A 303 16.59 5.01 -24.44
CA ASP A 303 17.24 5.04 -25.76
C ASP A 303 18.06 3.78 -26.09
N VAL A 304 18.12 2.82 -25.17
CA VAL A 304 18.82 1.54 -25.32
C VAL A 304 17.82 0.38 -25.32
N PRO A 305 18.19 -0.80 -25.88
CA PRO A 305 17.32 -1.98 -25.81
C PRO A 305 16.89 -2.32 -24.38
N TYR A 306 15.61 -2.63 -24.22
CA TYR A 306 14.98 -2.97 -22.94
C TYR A 306 14.52 -4.43 -22.95
N VAL A 307 15.35 -5.33 -22.46
CA VAL A 307 15.04 -6.76 -22.37
C VAL A 307 14.15 -7.00 -21.16
N PHE A 308 13.03 -7.69 -21.34
CA PHE A 308 12.02 -7.86 -20.30
C PHE A 308 11.54 -9.30 -20.20
N VAL A 309 11.43 -9.84 -18.99
CA VAL A 309 10.61 -11.01 -18.67
C VAL A 309 9.48 -10.61 -17.73
N ARG A 310 8.33 -11.25 -17.89
CA ARG A 310 7.14 -10.97 -17.08
C ARG A 310 7.33 -11.45 -15.63
N GLY A 311 6.99 -10.61 -14.66
CA GLY A 311 6.92 -11.01 -13.24
C GLY A 311 5.58 -11.61 -12.83
N ASN A 312 5.39 -11.87 -11.53
CA ASN A 312 4.14 -12.43 -11.01
C ASN A 312 3.03 -11.38 -10.83
N HIS A 313 3.38 -10.09 -10.80
CA HIS A 313 2.46 -8.96 -10.80
C HIS A 313 2.13 -8.46 -12.22
N ASP A 314 2.87 -8.93 -13.22
CA ASP A 314 2.65 -8.55 -14.61
C ASP A 314 1.74 -9.54 -15.32
N SER A 315 0.72 -9.03 -16.01
CA SER A 315 -0.22 -9.85 -16.78
C SER A 315 0.25 -10.03 -18.23
N MET A 316 -0.41 -10.92 -18.97
CA MET A 316 -0.20 -11.00 -20.44
C MET A 316 -0.52 -9.68 -21.15
N ARG A 317 -1.35 -8.81 -20.54
CA ARG A 317 -1.62 -7.47 -21.08
C ARG A 317 -0.43 -6.55 -20.82
N THR A 318 0.14 -6.59 -19.61
CA THR A 318 1.41 -5.91 -19.28
C THR A 318 2.49 -6.28 -20.30
N GLN A 319 2.70 -7.58 -20.55
CA GLN A 319 3.70 -8.06 -21.51
C GLN A 319 3.48 -7.53 -22.93
N LYS A 320 2.22 -7.50 -23.41
CA LYS A 320 1.88 -6.91 -24.71
C LYS A 320 2.12 -5.40 -24.72
N ALA A 321 1.83 -4.71 -23.63
CA ALA A 321 2.05 -3.28 -23.50
C ALA A 321 3.55 -2.93 -23.49
N VAL A 322 4.40 -3.73 -22.83
CA VAL A 322 5.86 -3.61 -22.91
C VAL A 322 6.35 -3.90 -24.33
N ALA A 323 5.90 -4.98 -24.96
CA ALA A 323 6.27 -5.33 -26.33
C ALA A 323 5.88 -4.27 -27.38
N ALA A 324 4.89 -3.41 -27.07
CA ALA A 324 4.49 -2.31 -27.93
C ALA A 324 5.40 -1.07 -27.81
N GLN A 325 6.29 -1.02 -26.82
CA GLN A 325 7.22 0.09 -26.63
C GLN A 325 8.42 -0.02 -27.57
N SER A 326 8.92 1.12 -28.04
CA SER A 326 10.15 1.16 -28.84
C SER A 326 11.34 0.66 -28.02
N GLY A 327 12.18 -0.19 -28.61
CA GLY A 327 13.37 -0.74 -27.96
C GLY A 327 13.12 -1.94 -27.05
N ALA A 328 11.86 -2.29 -26.76
CA ALA A 328 11.55 -3.43 -25.90
C ALA A 328 11.79 -4.78 -26.60
N VAL A 329 12.44 -5.70 -25.89
CA VAL A 329 12.68 -7.09 -26.29
C VAL A 329 12.10 -8.00 -25.21
N VAL A 330 10.88 -8.46 -25.43
CA VAL A 330 10.17 -9.34 -24.48
C VAL A 330 10.58 -10.79 -24.71
N LEU A 331 11.03 -11.46 -23.64
CA LEU A 331 11.37 -12.88 -23.64
C LEU A 331 10.33 -13.69 -22.87
N ASP A 332 9.78 -14.72 -23.51
CA ASP A 332 8.80 -15.61 -22.89
C ASP A 332 8.90 -17.01 -23.50
N GLY A 333 9.85 -17.81 -23.00
CA GLY A 333 10.23 -19.08 -23.60
C GLY A 333 11.00 -18.90 -24.92
N SER A 334 11.82 -17.85 -25.00
CA SER A 334 12.52 -17.46 -26.23
C SER A 334 13.90 -16.89 -25.96
N THR A 335 14.71 -16.79 -27.02
CA THR A 335 16.04 -16.16 -26.99
C THR A 335 16.12 -14.90 -27.85
N ALA A 336 16.99 -13.97 -27.48
CA ALA A 336 17.32 -12.80 -28.28
C ALA A 336 18.77 -12.36 -28.05
N GLU A 337 19.37 -11.74 -29.06
CA GLU A 337 20.71 -11.17 -28.95
C GLU A 337 20.62 -9.65 -28.87
N VAL A 338 21.20 -9.07 -27.83
CA VAL A 338 21.15 -7.64 -27.51
C VAL A 338 22.53 -7.19 -27.07
N ALA A 339 23.06 -6.14 -27.72
CA ALA A 339 24.42 -5.66 -27.49
C ALA A 339 25.50 -6.77 -27.58
N GLY A 340 25.28 -7.78 -28.44
CA GLY A 340 26.16 -8.94 -28.61
C GLY A 340 25.99 -10.05 -27.56
N ILE A 341 25.23 -9.81 -26.50
CA ILE A 341 24.93 -10.80 -25.45
C ILE A 341 23.66 -11.55 -25.84
N ARG A 342 23.68 -12.89 -25.80
CA ARG A 342 22.50 -13.71 -26.01
C ARG A 342 21.78 -13.99 -24.70
N PHE A 343 20.55 -13.51 -24.64
CA PHE A 343 19.62 -13.73 -23.54
C PHE A 343 18.63 -14.85 -23.88
N ALA A 344 18.26 -15.63 -22.87
CA ALA A 344 17.08 -16.49 -22.89
C ALA A 344 16.21 -16.13 -21.70
N GLY A 345 14.89 -16.06 -21.87
CA GLY A 345 14.01 -15.70 -20.75
C GLY A 345 12.65 -16.37 -20.82
N ILE A 346 12.02 -16.51 -19.66
CA ILE A 346 10.64 -16.98 -19.54
C ILE A 346 9.87 -16.12 -18.54
N GLY A 347 8.63 -15.77 -18.87
CA GLY A 347 7.76 -15.04 -17.97
C GLY A 347 7.29 -15.91 -16.81
N ASP A 348 7.09 -15.31 -15.64
CA ASP A 348 6.56 -16.02 -14.48
C ASP A 348 5.15 -16.57 -14.79
N PRO A 349 4.90 -17.88 -14.67
CA PRO A 349 3.57 -18.43 -14.91
C PRO A 349 2.60 -18.13 -13.77
N THR A 350 3.10 -17.75 -12.59
CA THR A 350 2.28 -17.42 -11.43
C THR A 350 1.82 -15.98 -11.56
N PHE A 351 0.61 -15.73 -12.06
CA PHE A 351 0.02 -14.38 -12.02
C PHE A 351 -0.73 -14.21 -10.69
N THR A 352 -0.14 -13.50 -9.73
CA THR A 352 -0.62 -13.37 -8.35
C THR A 352 -0.62 -11.91 -7.83
N PRO A 353 -1.22 -10.97 -8.57
CA PRO A 353 -1.17 -9.54 -8.22
C PRO A 353 -1.73 -9.26 -6.82
N ALA A 354 -2.83 -9.90 -6.40
CA ALA A 354 -3.50 -9.60 -5.13
C ALA A 354 -2.75 -10.04 -3.85
N GLY A 355 -1.50 -10.54 -3.95
CA GLY A 355 -0.75 -11.07 -2.81
C GLY A 355 -1.40 -12.30 -2.16
N GLY A 356 -2.35 -12.93 -2.87
CA GLY A 356 -2.92 -14.21 -2.48
C GLY A 356 -1.82 -15.26 -2.51
N ASN A 357 -1.73 -16.07 -1.45
CA ASN A 357 -0.77 -17.15 -1.36
C ASN A 357 -1.38 -18.37 -2.08
N PRO A 358 -1.14 -18.62 -3.38
CA PRO A 358 -1.27 -20.00 -3.87
C PRO A 358 -0.41 -20.84 -2.93
N ALA A 359 -0.87 -22.02 -2.52
CA ALA A 359 -0.12 -22.82 -1.54
C ALA A 359 1.36 -22.82 -1.92
N LEU A 360 2.26 -22.30 -1.07
CA LEU A 360 3.68 -22.01 -1.40
C LEU A 360 4.38 -23.14 -2.19
N MET A 361 3.99 -24.39 -1.94
CA MET A 361 4.47 -25.54 -2.70
C MET A 361 4.10 -25.49 -4.19
N SER A 362 2.86 -25.12 -4.52
CA SER A 362 2.40 -24.98 -5.90
C SER A 362 3.12 -23.87 -6.67
N SER A 363 3.46 -22.73 -6.03
CA SER A 363 4.23 -21.68 -6.71
C SER A 363 5.68 -22.11 -6.98
N VAL A 364 6.29 -22.85 -6.06
CA VAL A 364 7.65 -23.41 -6.24
C VAL A 364 7.67 -24.45 -7.36
N GLU A 365 6.69 -25.35 -7.42
CA GLU A 365 6.57 -26.34 -8.50
C GLU A 365 6.35 -25.69 -9.87
N VAL A 366 5.50 -24.66 -9.93
CA VAL A 366 5.24 -23.90 -11.16
C VAL A 366 6.49 -23.15 -11.63
N ALA A 367 7.22 -22.50 -10.71
CA ALA A 367 8.48 -21.84 -11.02
C ALA A 367 9.53 -22.85 -11.52
N GLY A 368 9.65 -24.02 -10.88
CA GLY A 368 10.55 -25.09 -11.33
C GLY A 368 10.22 -25.61 -12.72
N ALA A 369 8.94 -25.75 -13.05
CA ALA A 369 8.50 -26.12 -14.40
C ALA A 369 8.83 -25.03 -15.45
N ALA A 370 8.76 -23.76 -15.08
CA ALA A 370 9.17 -22.65 -15.94
C ALA A 370 10.69 -22.69 -16.20
N SER A 371 11.50 -22.85 -15.15
CA SER A 371 12.95 -23.02 -15.27
C SER A 371 13.32 -24.21 -16.15
N GLN A 372 12.61 -25.34 -16.03
CA GLN A 372 12.85 -26.51 -16.89
C GLN A 372 12.55 -26.20 -18.36
N ARG A 373 11.43 -25.52 -18.66
CA ARG A 373 11.13 -25.13 -20.05
C ARG A 373 12.17 -24.18 -20.62
N LEU A 374 12.68 -23.26 -19.79
CA LEU A 374 13.73 -22.34 -20.21
C LEU A 374 15.05 -23.09 -20.47
N ALA A 375 15.38 -24.08 -19.63
CA ALA A 375 16.49 -25.01 -19.87
C ALA A 375 16.37 -25.70 -21.23
N ASP A 376 15.20 -26.26 -21.57
CA ASP A 376 14.99 -26.92 -22.87
C ASP A 376 15.22 -25.94 -24.06
N VAL A 377 14.85 -24.65 -23.89
CA VAL A 377 15.10 -23.59 -24.89
C VAL A 377 16.58 -23.25 -25.01
N ILE A 378 17.31 -23.22 -23.88
CA ILE A 378 18.75 -22.95 -23.85
C ILE A 378 19.52 -24.09 -24.53
N GLU A 379 19.19 -25.33 -24.19
CA GLU A 379 19.79 -26.53 -24.81
C GLU A 379 19.59 -26.52 -26.33
N ALA A 380 18.37 -26.30 -26.80
CA ALA A 380 18.09 -26.18 -28.24
C ALA A 380 18.89 -25.06 -28.91
N SER A 381 19.05 -23.91 -28.25
CA SER A 381 19.87 -22.81 -28.77
C SER A 381 21.36 -23.20 -28.85
N ALA A 382 21.87 -23.94 -27.87
CA ALA A 382 23.25 -24.43 -27.88
C ALA A 382 23.49 -25.46 -29.00
N GLU A 383 22.55 -26.38 -29.23
CA GLU A 383 22.59 -27.34 -30.35
C GLU A 383 22.65 -26.65 -31.72
N ASP A 384 21.99 -25.50 -31.85
CA ASP A 384 22.03 -24.63 -33.03
C ASP A 384 23.33 -23.82 -33.18
N GLY A 385 24.35 -24.10 -32.36
CA GLY A 385 25.63 -23.38 -32.35
C GLY A 385 25.52 -21.96 -31.80
N LYS A 386 24.50 -21.72 -30.98
CA LYS A 386 24.11 -20.40 -30.48
C LYS A 386 23.96 -20.44 -28.94
N PRO A 387 25.06 -20.64 -28.19
CA PRO A 387 25.00 -20.70 -26.74
C PRO A 387 24.39 -19.42 -26.14
N VAL A 388 23.75 -19.57 -24.99
CA VAL A 388 23.11 -18.47 -24.24
C VAL A 388 24.07 -17.99 -23.17
N ASP A 389 24.26 -16.68 -23.08
CA ASP A 389 25.15 -16.05 -22.10
C ASP A 389 24.41 -15.79 -20.77
N VAL A 390 23.14 -15.37 -20.84
CA VAL A 390 22.36 -14.95 -19.67
C VAL A 390 20.94 -15.49 -19.72
N ALA A 391 20.51 -16.19 -18.67
CA ALA A 391 19.12 -16.61 -18.49
C ALA A 391 18.34 -15.64 -17.59
N LEU A 392 17.10 -15.34 -17.93
CA LEU A 392 16.22 -14.43 -17.20
C LEU A 392 14.99 -15.19 -16.68
N ILE A 393 14.79 -15.14 -15.36
CA ILE A 393 13.61 -15.66 -14.68
C ILE A 393 13.16 -14.65 -13.65
N HIS A 394 11.86 -14.49 -13.39
CA HIS A 394 11.46 -13.62 -12.29
C HIS A 394 11.70 -14.28 -10.92
N ASN A 395 11.16 -15.50 -10.74
CA ASN A 395 11.22 -16.22 -9.47
C ASN A 395 12.36 -17.24 -9.41
N ALA A 396 13.39 -16.92 -8.62
CA ALA A 396 14.55 -17.79 -8.38
C ALA A 396 14.35 -18.84 -7.28
N ALA A 397 13.11 -19.24 -6.95
CA ALA A 397 12.88 -20.31 -5.98
C ALA A 397 13.39 -21.70 -6.44
N GLN A 398 13.47 -21.92 -7.77
CA GLN A 398 13.93 -23.19 -8.37
C GLN A 398 14.80 -22.93 -9.61
N PRO A 399 16.03 -22.41 -9.47
CA PRO A 399 16.92 -22.13 -10.60
C PRO A 399 17.69 -23.37 -11.07
N TYR A 400 17.65 -24.47 -10.31
CA TYR A 400 18.47 -25.68 -10.52
C TYR A 400 18.48 -26.24 -11.94
N PRO A 401 17.37 -26.25 -12.71
CA PRO A 401 17.40 -26.73 -14.10
C PRO A 401 18.36 -25.95 -15.01
N LEU A 402 18.69 -24.71 -14.65
CA LEU A 402 19.57 -23.81 -15.42
C LEU A 402 21.06 -23.98 -15.07
N PHE A 403 21.38 -24.72 -14.00
CA PHE A 403 22.76 -24.91 -13.56
C PHE A 403 23.54 -25.74 -14.58
N GLY A 404 24.70 -25.24 -14.99
CA GLY A 404 25.54 -25.83 -16.04
C GLY A 404 25.09 -25.54 -17.46
N GLN A 405 23.93 -24.91 -17.65
CA GLN A 405 23.44 -24.54 -18.99
C GLN A 405 23.87 -23.12 -19.40
N VAL A 406 23.98 -22.21 -18.43
CA VAL A 406 24.39 -20.81 -18.64
C VAL A 406 25.36 -20.36 -17.55
N PRO A 407 26.26 -19.41 -17.83
CA PRO A 407 27.15 -18.86 -16.81
C PRO A 407 26.43 -17.92 -15.83
N LEU A 408 25.34 -17.27 -16.24
CA LEU A 408 24.62 -16.29 -15.44
C LEU A 408 23.09 -16.44 -15.55
N VAL A 409 22.42 -16.41 -14.40
CA VAL A 409 20.96 -16.31 -14.27
C VAL A 409 20.64 -15.02 -13.52
N LEU A 410 19.77 -14.17 -14.09
CA LEU A 410 19.28 -12.96 -13.45
C LEU A 410 17.84 -13.15 -13.01
N SER A 411 17.50 -12.65 -11.81
CA SER A 411 16.15 -12.75 -11.26
C SER A 411 15.71 -11.59 -10.37
N GLY A 412 14.45 -11.63 -9.91
CA GLY A 412 13.82 -10.65 -9.02
C GLY A 412 12.94 -11.29 -7.93
N HIS A 413 11.72 -10.79 -7.78
CA HIS A 413 10.60 -11.34 -6.99
C HIS A 413 10.71 -11.14 -5.47
N PHE A 414 11.89 -11.36 -4.89
CA PHE A 414 12.05 -11.37 -3.43
C PHE A 414 12.25 -9.98 -2.81
N HIS A 415 12.33 -8.94 -3.65
CA HIS A 415 12.69 -7.56 -3.26
C HIS A 415 14.00 -7.49 -2.47
N LYS A 416 14.87 -8.50 -2.61
CA LYS A 416 16.10 -8.62 -1.84
C LYS A 416 17.21 -9.14 -2.72
N ARG A 417 18.30 -8.38 -2.76
CA ARG A 417 19.51 -8.81 -3.43
C ARG A 417 20.05 -10.10 -2.85
N SER A 418 20.37 -11.04 -3.73
CA SER A 418 21.08 -12.25 -3.38
C SER A 418 22.01 -12.68 -4.50
N ARG A 419 23.08 -13.37 -4.14
CA ARG A 419 24.06 -13.90 -5.08
C ARG A 419 24.39 -15.32 -4.67
N VAL A 420 24.17 -16.26 -5.58
CA VAL A 420 24.47 -17.68 -5.38
C VAL A 420 25.38 -18.12 -6.50
N LEU A 421 26.49 -18.76 -6.16
CA LEU A 421 27.35 -19.44 -7.12
C LEU A 421 27.17 -20.95 -6.89
N ASP A 422 26.84 -21.68 -7.94
CA ASP A 422 26.91 -23.13 -7.92
C ASP A 422 28.34 -23.55 -8.26
N ASP A 423 29.12 -23.96 -7.26
CA ASP A 423 30.54 -24.31 -7.44
C ASP A 423 30.74 -25.53 -8.36
N ALA A 424 29.73 -26.40 -8.50
CA ALA A 424 29.82 -27.59 -9.33
C ALA A 424 29.75 -27.25 -10.83
N THR A 425 28.90 -26.30 -11.21
CA THR A 425 28.67 -25.92 -12.62
C THR A 425 29.28 -24.58 -13.01
N GLY A 426 29.61 -23.73 -12.04
CA GLY A 426 30.05 -22.35 -12.26
C GLY A 426 28.92 -21.39 -12.61
N THR A 427 27.66 -21.84 -12.64
CA THR A 427 26.49 -20.97 -12.88
C THR A 427 26.28 -20.03 -11.69
N ARG A 428 26.21 -18.73 -11.98
CA ARG A 428 25.91 -17.69 -10.99
C ARG A 428 24.44 -17.28 -11.10
N VAL A 429 23.73 -17.23 -9.99
CA VAL A 429 22.39 -16.64 -9.88
C VAL A 429 22.50 -15.30 -9.15
N MET A 430 22.03 -14.23 -9.78
CA MET A 430 21.96 -12.89 -9.20
C MET A 430 20.49 -12.46 -9.15
N THR A 431 19.96 -12.35 -7.94
CA THR A 431 18.63 -11.80 -7.69
C THR A 431 18.76 -10.32 -7.38
N GLU A 432 18.06 -9.47 -8.13
CA GLU A 432 17.98 -8.03 -7.86
C GLU A 432 17.05 -7.74 -6.67
N GLY A 433 17.29 -6.62 -6.02
CA GLY A 433 16.36 -6.06 -5.06
C GLY A 433 15.18 -5.39 -5.75
N SER A 434 14.59 -4.38 -5.11
CA SER A 434 13.54 -3.60 -5.75
C SER A 434 14.08 -2.28 -6.29
N THR A 435 14.06 -2.13 -7.61
CA THR A 435 14.34 -0.85 -8.27
C THR A 435 13.30 0.19 -7.90
N GLY A 436 12.08 -0.23 -7.59
CA GLY A 436 11.01 0.62 -7.09
C GLY A 436 10.95 0.81 -5.58
N GLY A 437 11.88 0.26 -4.78
CA GLY A 437 11.83 0.39 -3.32
C GLY A 437 10.56 -0.23 -2.71
N ALA A 438 10.15 -1.37 -3.24
CA ALA A 438 8.91 -2.11 -3.00
C ALA A 438 7.61 -1.42 -3.48
N GLY A 439 7.71 -0.27 -4.16
CA GLY A 439 6.59 0.44 -4.76
C GLY A 439 5.44 0.74 -3.79
N VAL A 440 4.20 0.68 -4.28
CA VAL A 440 2.97 0.80 -3.46
C VAL A 440 2.39 -0.59 -3.23
N THR A 441 3.21 -1.55 -2.82
CA THR A 441 2.70 -2.86 -2.42
C THR A 441 2.17 -2.81 -0.98
N VAL A 442 1.24 -3.71 -0.61
CA VAL A 442 0.79 -3.87 0.78
C VAL A 442 1.99 -4.19 1.70
N GLY A 443 2.99 -4.91 1.18
CA GLY A 443 4.27 -5.16 1.83
C GLY A 443 5.08 -3.90 2.07
N ALA A 444 5.22 -3.02 1.06
CA ALA A 444 5.92 -1.75 1.18
C ALA A 444 5.27 -0.81 2.19
N LEU A 445 3.93 -0.71 2.17
CA LEU A 445 3.19 0.08 3.16
C LEU A 445 3.44 -0.43 4.58
N ARG A 446 3.51 -1.75 4.79
CA ARG A 446 3.87 -2.34 6.10
C ARG A 446 5.32 -2.06 6.49
N SER A 447 6.28 -2.21 5.58
CA SER A 447 7.70 -1.91 5.87
C SER A 447 7.91 -0.43 6.22
N LEU A 448 7.14 0.47 5.61
CA LEU A 448 7.08 1.89 5.96
C LEU A 448 6.46 2.15 7.35
N MET A 449 5.53 1.30 7.80
CA MET A 449 4.98 1.37 9.17
C MET A 449 5.99 0.92 10.22
N GLU A 450 6.98 0.11 9.82
CA GLU A 450 8.05 -0.39 10.68
C GLU A 450 9.33 0.47 10.59
N ASP A 451 9.24 1.69 10.00
CA ASP A 451 10.35 2.62 9.75
C ASP A 451 11.55 1.99 9.01
N ARG A 452 11.28 1.04 8.10
CA ARG A 452 12.27 0.35 7.27
C ARG A 452 11.89 0.47 5.79
N PRO A 453 12.00 1.66 5.16
CA PRO A 453 11.76 1.80 3.73
C PRO A 453 12.75 0.92 2.94
N GLU A 454 12.24 0.17 1.96
CA GLU A 454 13.10 -0.60 1.06
C GLU A 454 13.86 0.38 0.16
N PRO A 455 15.20 0.28 0.07
CA PRO A 455 15.98 1.16 -0.80
C PRO A 455 15.68 0.91 -2.27
N LEU A 456 15.89 1.93 -3.12
CA LEU A 456 15.90 1.72 -4.58
C LEU A 456 17.21 1.00 -4.95
N GLN A 457 17.10 -0.08 -5.70
CA GLN A 457 18.22 -0.96 -6.02
C GLN A 457 18.26 -1.28 -7.53
N ALA A 458 19.42 -1.05 -8.15
CA ALA A 458 19.74 -1.55 -9.50
C ALA A 458 21.22 -1.96 -9.60
N THR A 459 21.55 -2.89 -10.49
CA THR A 459 22.91 -3.44 -10.64
C THR A 459 23.45 -3.21 -12.04
N LEU A 460 24.63 -2.60 -12.15
CA LEU A 460 25.37 -2.51 -13.41
C LEU A 460 26.22 -3.76 -13.56
N LEU A 461 26.07 -4.47 -14.67
CA LEU A 461 26.79 -5.69 -15.01
C LEU A 461 27.75 -5.39 -16.16
N TYR A 462 29.04 -5.71 -16.01
CA TYR A 462 30.07 -5.48 -17.01
C TYR A 462 30.48 -6.80 -17.65
N PHE A 463 30.21 -6.93 -18.95
CA PHE A 463 30.52 -8.11 -19.73
C PHE A 463 31.73 -7.89 -20.63
N LEU A 464 32.58 -8.90 -20.73
CA LEU A 464 33.71 -8.96 -21.65
C LEU A 464 33.52 -10.13 -22.62
N PRO A 465 34.01 -10.03 -23.87
CA PRO A 465 34.05 -11.15 -24.80
C PRO A 465 34.83 -12.32 -24.21
N ASP A 466 34.27 -13.53 -24.27
CA ASP A 466 34.99 -14.76 -23.94
C ASP A 466 35.63 -15.33 -25.21
N GLU A 467 36.96 -15.26 -25.27
CA GLU A 467 37.75 -15.79 -26.39
C GLU A 467 37.61 -17.30 -26.59
N ARG A 468 37.12 -18.06 -25.59
CA ARG A 468 36.99 -19.53 -25.66
C ARG A 468 35.77 -19.99 -26.44
N ASP A 469 34.63 -19.34 -26.23
CA ASP A 469 33.33 -19.78 -26.75
C ASP A 469 32.66 -18.75 -27.67
N GLY A 470 33.27 -17.57 -27.86
CA GLY A 470 32.76 -16.50 -28.73
C GLY A 470 31.53 -15.77 -28.18
N GLY A 471 31.19 -15.99 -26.90
CA GLY A 471 30.11 -15.32 -26.17
C GLY A 471 30.61 -14.20 -25.26
N TYR A 472 29.80 -13.81 -24.28
CA TYR A 472 30.14 -12.77 -23.30
C TYR A 472 30.09 -13.32 -21.88
N ARG A 473 31.02 -12.89 -21.02
CA ARG A 473 31.05 -13.28 -19.61
C ARG A 473 31.09 -12.10 -18.68
N LEU A 474 30.37 -12.24 -17.57
CA LEU A 474 30.34 -11.27 -16.50
C LEU A 474 31.73 -11.17 -15.86
N SER A 475 32.36 -10.00 -15.99
CA SER A 475 33.68 -9.70 -15.43
C SER A 475 33.59 -8.97 -14.10
N ALA A 476 32.66 -8.03 -13.98
CA ALA A 476 32.45 -7.24 -12.78
C ALA A 476 31.01 -6.75 -12.72
N PHE A 477 30.61 -6.22 -11.56
CA PHE A 477 29.34 -5.55 -11.42
C PHE A 477 29.35 -4.54 -10.26
N ASP A 478 28.51 -3.51 -10.38
CA ASP A 478 28.28 -2.49 -9.36
C ASP A 478 26.84 -2.52 -8.88
N GLU A 479 26.66 -2.78 -7.59
CA GLU A 479 25.36 -2.68 -6.95
C GLU A 479 25.12 -1.27 -6.43
N VAL A 480 24.12 -0.60 -6.99
CA VAL A 480 23.67 0.72 -6.57
C VAL A 480 22.51 0.56 -5.60
N SER A 481 22.59 1.21 -4.43
CA SER A 481 21.51 1.28 -3.44
C SER A 481 21.29 2.73 -3.05
N VAL A 482 20.04 3.19 -3.10
CA VAL A 482 19.66 4.56 -2.78
C VAL A 482 18.61 4.53 -1.66
N GLY A 483 18.87 5.24 -0.56
CA GLY A 483 17.99 5.26 0.62
C GLY A 483 16.61 5.87 0.33
N GLY A 484 15.53 5.19 0.74
CA GLY A 484 14.14 5.56 0.44
C GLY A 484 13.57 6.73 1.27
N LEU A 485 12.60 7.44 0.67
CA LEU A 485 11.79 8.56 1.21
C LEU A 485 12.56 9.71 1.90
N GLY A 486 13.70 10.11 1.33
CA GLY A 486 14.46 11.28 1.81
C GLY A 486 15.95 11.27 1.51
N LEU A 487 16.41 10.49 0.52
CA LEU A 487 17.62 10.66 -0.29
C LEU A 487 18.86 11.28 0.40
N ASN A 488 19.25 10.70 1.54
CA ASN A 488 20.47 11.12 2.27
C ASN A 488 21.66 10.16 2.07
N SER A 489 21.50 9.06 1.33
CA SER A 489 22.60 8.12 1.08
C SER A 489 22.47 7.41 -0.26
N VAL A 490 23.58 7.37 -0.99
CA VAL A 490 23.81 6.47 -2.12
C VAL A 490 25.01 5.62 -1.78
N VAL A 491 24.86 4.31 -1.97
CA VAL A 491 25.93 3.33 -1.76
C VAL A 491 26.12 2.58 -3.07
N VAL A 492 27.34 2.64 -3.61
CA VAL A 492 27.76 1.84 -4.75
C VAL A 492 28.76 0.80 -4.24
N ARG A 493 28.51 -0.49 -4.52
CA ARG A 493 29.41 -1.58 -4.17
C ARG A 493 29.86 -2.31 -5.41
N ARG A 494 31.14 -2.19 -5.72
CA ARG A 494 31.79 -2.94 -6.80
C ARG A 494 32.17 -4.34 -6.36
N SER A 495 32.00 -5.30 -7.25
CA SER A 495 32.50 -6.67 -7.10
C SER A 495 33.08 -7.15 -8.42
N THR A 496 34.29 -7.71 -8.39
CA THR A 496 34.89 -8.40 -9.53
C THR A 496 34.55 -9.88 -9.49
N VAL A 497 34.34 -10.48 -10.65
CA VAL A 497 34.15 -11.93 -10.81
C VAL A 497 35.52 -12.51 -11.13
N GLU A 498 36.09 -13.29 -10.22
CA GLU A 498 37.35 -13.97 -10.51
C GLU A 498 37.14 -15.02 -11.61
N PRO A 499 38.07 -15.16 -12.58
CA PRO A 499 38.02 -16.24 -13.54
C PRO A 499 38.14 -17.55 -12.76
N THR A 500 37.07 -18.34 -12.70
CA THR A 500 37.09 -19.63 -12.01
C THR A 500 38.08 -20.55 -12.71
N GLU A 501 39.27 -20.74 -12.15
CA GLU A 501 40.06 -21.95 -12.41
C GLU A 501 39.25 -23.12 -11.85
N VAL A 502 38.71 -23.95 -12.75
CA VAL A 502 38.01 -25.18 -12.37
C VAL A 502 39.01 -26.09 -11.66
N HIS A 503 39.03 -26.05 -10.33
CA HIS A 503 39.74 -27.02 -9.51
C HIS A 503 38.87 -28.27 -9.38
N PRO A 504 39.38 -29.50 -9.67
CA PRO A 504 38.62 -30.70 -9.42
C PRO A 504 38.35 -30.83 -7.90
N ALA A 505 37.11 -31.18 -7.58
CA ALA A 505 36.53 -31.15 -6.23
C ALA A 505 37.38 -31.89 -5.18
N PRO A 506 37.50 -31.34 -3.95
CA PRO A 506 37.74 -32.13 -2.76
C PRO A 506 36.41 -32.62 -2.16
N GLU A 507 36.42 -33.87 -1.71
CA GLU A 507 35.33 -34.56 -1.01
C GLU A 507 34.91 -33.87 0.30
N GLU A 508 33.59 -33.87 0.55
CA GLU A 508 32.86 -33.71 1.82
C GLU A 508 33.07 -32.44 2.68
N VAL A 509 31.99 -31.68 2.91
CA VAL A 509 31.16 -31.76 4.13
C VAL A 509 29.82 -31.05 3.86
N MET A 510 28.73 -31.82 3.87
CA MET A 510 27.37 -31.29 3.98
C MET A 510 27.16 -30.70 5.39
N THR A 511 26.68 -29.47 5.50
CA THR A 511 26.00 -29.00 6.73
C THR A 511 24.87 -28.02 6.37
N GLU A 512 23.69 -28.61 6.18
CA GLU A 512 22.38 -28.17 6.66
C GLU A 512 22.06 -26.66 6.67
N LEU A 513 21.44 -26.19 5.58
CA LEU A 513 20.61 -24.98 5.54
C LEU A 513 19.31 -25.23 6.33
N ALA A 514 19.30 -24.90 7.61
CA ALA A 514 18.06 -24.73 8.37
C ALA A 514 17.49 -23.32 8.11
N PRO A 515 16.18 -23.17 7.83
CA PRO A 515 15.55 -21.87 7.70
C PRO A 515 15.53 -21.14 9.07
N PRO A 516 15.64 -19.80 9.09
CA PRO A 516 15.56 -19.04 10.34
C PRO A 516 14.18 -19.20 11.00
N PRO A 517 14.10 -19.16 12.35
CA PRO A 517 12.85 -19.35 13.07
C PRO A 517 11.84 -18.25 12.76
N ASN A 518 10.59 -18.66 12.55
CA ASN A 518 9.44 -17.82 12.21
C ASN A 518 9.06 -16.89 13.40
N PRO A 519 9.01 -15.56 13.22
CA PRO A 519 8.70 -14.62 14.31
C PRO A 519 7.22 -14.61 14.74
N TRP A 520 6.35 -15.42 14.13
CA TRP A 520 4.91 -15.47 14.41
C TRP A 520 4.45 -16.68 15.24
N VAL A 521 5.35 -17.32 15.97
CA VAL A 521 4.99 -18.31 16.99
C VAL A 521 5.30 -17.73 18.37
N SER A 522 4.27 -17.38 19.13
CA SER A 522 4.43 -17.05 20.55
C SER A 522 5.13 -18.22 21.26
N PRO A 523 6.17 -17.97 22.07
CA PRO A 523 6.85 -19.04 22.79
C PRO A 523 5.86 -19.71 23.77
N PRO A 524 5.94 -21.04 23.98
CA PRO A 524 5.17 -21.68 25.03
C PRO A 524 5.58 -21.10 26.39
N VAL A 525 4.58 -20.80 27.21
CA VAL A 525 4.74 -20.31 28.59
C VAL A 525 5.62 -21.30 29.36
N ALA A 526 6.82 -20.87 29.76
CA ALA A 526 7.68 -21.63 30.64
C ALA A 526 7.06 -21.62 32.06
N GLU A 527 6.58 -22.78 32.52
CA GLU A 527 6.26 -22.97 33.93
C GLU A 527 7.54 -22.82 34.77
N SER A 528 7.50 -21.90 35.72
CA SER A 528 8.59 -21.66 36.67
C SER A 528 8.69 -22.80 37.69
N PRO A 529 9.91 -23.24 38.06
CA PRO A 529 10.11 -24.27 39.06
C PRO A 529 10.05 -23.66 40.47
N SER A 530 9.01 -24.00 41.25
CA SER A 530 9.03 -23.78 42.70
C SER A 530 9.64 -25.00 43.39
N GLY A 531 10.88 -24.87 43.84
CA GLY A 531 11.53 -25.84 44.71
C GLY A 531 11.19 -25.62 46.19
N GLY A 532 10.99 -26.73 46.90
CA GLY A 532 11.36 -26.90 48.31
C GLY A 532 10.24 -26.74 49.35
N ALA A 533 9.79 -27.84 49.96
CA ALA A 533 10.40 -28.34 51.20
C ALA A 533 9.55 -29.42 51.90
N SER A 534 10.28 -30.38 52.49
CA SER A 534 10.00 -31.06 53.77
C SER A 534 9.14 -32.32 53.83
N ALA A 535 9.87 -33.42 54.04
CA ALA A 535 9.76 -34.34 55.18
C ALA A 535 8.63 -35.38 55.26
N ALA A 536 9.12 -36.62 55.30
CA ALA A 536 8.82 -37.67 56.28
C ALA A 536 7.70 -38.70 56.00
N THR A 537 8.20 -39.94 56.03
CA THR A 537 7.63 -41.15 56.63
C THR A 537 6.58 -41.99 55.88
N SER A 538 7.08 -43.20 55.58
CA SER A 538 6.53 -44.52 55.92
C SER A 538 5.51 -45.19 54.99
N SER A 539 5.99 -46.35 54.51
CA SER A 539 5.34 -47.67 54.49
C SER A 539 4.18 -47.94 53.53
N GLY A 540 4.30 -49.06 52.81
CA GLY A 540 3.12 -49.85 52.45
C GLY A 540 3.12 -50.49 51.06
N THR A 541 3.85 -51.61 50.94
CA THR A 541 3.38 -52.85 50.30
C THR A 541 2.43 -52.82 49.09
N ALA A 542 2.96 -53.35 47.99
CA ALA A 542 2.46 -54.54 47.28
C ALA A 542 1.05 -54.52 46.62
N SER A 543 1.10 -54.67 45.29
CA SER A 543 0.54 -55.81 44.54
C SER A 543 -0.79 -55.67 43.77
N VAL A 544 -0.72 -56.20 42.54
CA VAL A 544 -1.71 -56.84 41.67
C VAL A 544 -2.69 -55.97 40.85
N THR A 545 -2.43 -56.04 39.53
CA THR A 545 -3.23 -55.94 38.29
C THR A 545 -4.69 -56.46 38.35
N PRO A 546 -5.55 -56.26 37.32
CA PRO A 546 -5.29 -55.92 35.91
C PRO A 546 -5.73 -54.53 35.45
#